data_AF-A0AAW7D5S9-F1
#
_entry.id   AF-A0AAW7D5S9-F1
#
_cell.length_a   1.000
_cell.length_b   1.000
_cell.length_c   1.000
_cell.angle_alpha   90.00
_cell.angle_beta   90.00
_cell.angle_gamma   90.00
#
_symmetry.space_group_name_H-M   'P 1'
#
loop_
_entity.id
_entity.type
_entity.pdbx_description
1 polymer ?
#
loop_
_entity_poly.entity_id
_entity_poly.type
_entity_poly.pdbx_seq_one_letter_code
_entity_poly.pdbx_strand_id
1 'polypeptide(L)'
;MKKIYSNRVLFLSILGFSAVAVAQENSASFVNQGEIVVGNDGIISTLYSFDNQETASVVNGGTAYFYRDFNNDGYYSFDEERKNNSVSTAIFKRYEDEKGPQLLSGASMSSFYNVELNNETPKVAFDLKNNINVYGTMDFLDGIIKVDPTIAPETKLSMGMLSFHQGSKATNVDDRSHAEGQVEKIGNEPFQYPKGDRQMYRYARITAPKDIKDAFVGEYRTEDAPFFVARPATVGVIKELDTNEYWLIDRGSETKSDILLTLSWDERTTPPTLLADPENELHIVRWDAKQQLWVDEGGVVDMSTKEVTTVAAVKGYGFFTLATVKKDWILDGDIVIYNLVTPDGDGKNDYFIIDNINKYPNNTVEIFNRWGVKVYETKGYDPNGDGSSNVFRGYSEGRVTIDKSKKLPSGTYYYVVTYEYKDQNGSRMIKKAANLHLESN
;
A
#
# COMPACT_ATOMS: atom_id res chain seq x y z
N MET A 1 47.84 11.44 -31.67
CA MET A 1 48.40 12.78 -31.91
C MET A 1 48.39 13.06 -33.42
N LYS A 2 47.38 13.81 -33.90
CA LYS A 2 47.41 14.65 -35.12
C LYS A 2 46.06 15.36 -35.24
N LYS A 3 46.02 16.60 -34.75
CA LYS A 3 44.97 17.59 -35.02
C LYS A 3 45.20 18.12 -36.44
N ILE A 4 44.14 18.21 -37.24
CA ILE A 4 44.13 19.02 -38.46
C ILE A 4 42.93 19.96 -38.35
N TYR A 5 43.22 21.24 -38.12
CA TYR A 5 42.28 22.34 -38.29
C TYR A 5 42.45 22.88 -39.72
N SER A 6 41.35 23.08 -40.43
CA SER A 6 41.32 23.83 -41.69
C SER A 6 40.23 24.90 -41.59
N ASN A 7 40.64 26.11 -41.22
CA ASN A 7 39.85 27.32 -41.42
C ASN A 7 39.97 27.76 -42.89
N ARG A 8 38.84 27.88 -43.59
CA ARG A 8 38.71 28.79 -44.73
C ARG A 8 37.44 29.61 -44.56
N VAL A 9 37.65 30.89 -44.27
CA VAL A 9 36.64 31.95 -44.32
C VAL A 9 36.54 32.42 -45.77
N LEU A 10 35.32 32.42 -46.32
CA LEU A 10 34.96 33.20 -47.50
C LEU A 10 33.69 33.98 -47.14
N PHE A 11 33.71 35.30 -47.31
CA PHE A 11 32.59 36.21 -47.04
C PHE A 11 31.97 36.70 -48.36
N LEU A 12 30.71 37.13 -48.26
CA LEU A 12 29.72 37.63 -49.25
C LEU A 12 28.86 36.53 -49.92
N SER A 13 27.52 36.60 -49.94
CA SER A 13 26.57 37.70 -49.71
C SER A 13 25.21 37.17 -49.25
N ILE A 14 24.43 38.06 -48.65
CA ILE A 14 23.23 37.82 -47.83
C ILE A 14 22.03 37.35 -48.67
N LEU A 15 21.46 36.20 -48.30
CA LEU A 15 20.06 35.85 -48.52
C LEU A 15 19.62 34.99 -47.33
N GLY A 16 18.71 35.52 -46.54
CA GLY A 16 18.27 34.96 -45.26
C GLY A 16 17.61 33.61 -45.43
N PHE A 17 18.33 32.56 -45.04
CA PHE A 17 17.75 31.35 -44.50
C PHE A 17 18.19 31.26 -43.05
N SER A 18 17.22 31.36 -42.13
CA SER A 18 17.37 30.93 -40.75
C SER A 18 17.60 29.42 -40.75
N ALA A 19 18.85 29.00 -40.89
CA ALA A 19 19.27 27.66 -40.53
C ALA A 19 19.24 27.59 -39.00
N VAL A 20 18.15 27.04 -38.46
CA VAL A 20 18.16 26.52 -37.09
C VAL A 20 19.09 25.32 -37.14
N ALA A 21 20.34 25.51 -36.77
CA ALA A 21 21.23 24.41 -36.43
C ALA A 21 20.69 23.79 -35.15
N VAL A 22 19.89 22.73 -35.27
CA VAL A 22 19.58 21.87 -34.14
C VAL A 22 20.88 21.13 -33.86
N ALA A 23 21.65 21.62 -32.89
CA ALA A 23 22.69 20.83 -32.27
C ALA A 23 21.99 19.71 -31.50
N GLN A 24 21.81 18.55 -32.12
CA GLN A 24 21.51 17.34 -31.39
C GLN A 24 22.78 17.02 -30.59
N GLU A 25 22.78 17.33 -29.30
CA GLU A 25 23.79 16.81 -28.39
C GLU A 25 23.66 15.28 -28.41
N ASN A 26 24.53 14.61 -29.16
CA ASN A 26 24.71 13.18 -29.04
C ASN A 26 25.35 12.93 -27.68
N SER A 27 24.53 12.78 -26.64
CA SER A 27 24.94 12.27 -25.34
C SER A 27 25.58 10.89 -25.57
N ALA A 28 26.84 10.72 -25.20
CA ALA A 28 27.47 9.39 -25.24
C ALA A 28 26.67 8.43 -24.34
N SER A 29 26.37 7.24 -24.87
CA SER A 29 25.68 6.15 -24.16
C SER A 29 26.55 4.89 -24.11
N PHE A 30 26.38 4.10 -23.06
CA PHE A 30 26.83 2.72 -23.01
C PHE A 30 25.75 1.86 -23.66
N VAL A 31 26.01 1.36 -24.87
CA VAL A 31 25.05 0.56 -25.63
C VAL A 31 25.41 -0.92 -25.54
N ASN A 32 24.52 -1.72 -24.94
CA ASN A 32 24.60 -3.17 -25.00
C ASN A 32 23.83 -3.70 -26.23
N GLN A 33 24.53 -4.47 -27.06
CA GLN A 33 23.96 -5.14 -28.24
C GLN A 33 24.08 -6.67 -28.17
N GLY A 34 24.60 -7.20 -27.05
CA GLY A 34 24.85 -8.61 -26.85
C GLY A 34 24.51 -9.05 -25.44
N GLU A 35 25.33 -9.91 -24.87
CA GLU A 35 25.12 -10.48 -23.54
C GLU A 35 26.08 -9.87 -22.52
N ILE A 36 25.54 -9.39 -21.39
CA ILE A 36 26.29 -8.98 -20.22
C ILE A 36 25.90 -9.88 -19.05
N VAL A 37 26.88 -10.59 -18.48
CA VAL A 37 26.69 -11.36 -17.25
C VAL A 37 27.62 -10.80 -16.18
N VAL A 38 27.05 -10.33 -15.08
CA VAL A 38 27.80 -9.87 -13.89
C VAL A 38 27.78 -10.99 -12.87
N GLY A 39 28.94 -11.49 -12.44
CA GLY A 39 29.03 -12.50 -11.39
C GLY A 39 28.66 -11.96 -10.00
N ASN A 40 28.50 -12.84 -8.99
CA ASN A 40 28.05 -12.46 -7.64
C ASN A 40 28.86 -11.35 -6.95
N ASP A 41 30.18 -11.36 -7.12
CA ASP A 41 31.08 -10.32 -6.58
C ASP A 41 31.52 -9.33 -7.68
N GLY A 42 30.93 -9.45 -8.86
CA GLY A 42 31.20 -8.61 -10.00
C GLY A 42 30.62 -7.21 -9.80
N ILE A 43 31.35 -6.21 -10.28
CA ILE A 43 30.89 -4.83 -10.30
C ILE A 43 30.89 -4.36 -11.76
N ILE A 44 29.74 -3.87 -12.22
CA ILE A 44 29.63 -3.11 -13.46
C ILE A 44 29.22 -1.68 -13.12
N SER A 45 29.77 -0.71 -13.84
CA SER A 45 29.38 0.69 -13.70
C SER A 45 29.46 1.40 -15.04
N THR A 46 28.55 2.34 -15.27
CA THR A 46 28.59 3.23 -16.42
C THR A 46 28.38 4.68 -16.01
N LEU A 47 29.32 5.53 -16.39
CA LEU A 47 29.22 7.00 -16.25
C LEU A 47 28.32 7.64 -17.31
N TYR A 48 27.94 6.87 -18.33
CA TYR A 48 27.07 7.27 -19.44
C TYR A 48 25.68 6.67 -19.26
N SER A 49 24.69 7.21 -19.98
CA SER A 49 23.35 6.60 -20.03
C SER A 49 23.46 5.16 -20.53
N PHE A 50 22.81 4.24 -19.84
CA PHE A 50 22.80 2.82 -20.16
C PHE A 50 21.67 2.53 -21.16
N ASP A 51 21.98 1.84 -22.24
CA ASP A 51 21.03 1.48 -23.29
C ASP A 51 21.15 -0.02 -23.62
N ASN A 52 20.19 -0.82 -23.17
CA ASN A 52 20.09 -2.25 -23.49
C ASN A 52 19.13 -2.46 -24.65
N GLN A 53 19.66 -2.75 -25.84
CA GLN A 53 18.86 -2.88 -27.05
C GLN A 53 17.96 -4.11 -27.04
N GLU A 54 16.93 -4.10 -27.90
CA GLU A 54 15.88 -5.14 -27.99
C GLU A 54 16.42 -6.59 -28.06
N THR A 55 17.52 -6.81 -28.77
CA THR A 55 18.12 -8.16 -28.92
C THR A 55 19.16 -8.49 -27.86
N ALA A 56 19.44 -7.57 -26.93
CA ALA A 56 20.50 -7.69 -25.94
C ALA A 56 19.98 -8.22 -24.60
N SER A 57 20.86 -8.83 -23.82
CA SER A 57 20.55 -9.41 -22.52
C SER A 57 21.52 -8.97 -21.43
N VAL A 58 20.98 -8.76 -20.23
CA VAL A 58 21.74 -8.54 -19.00
C VAL A 58 21.26 -9.49 -17.92
N VAL A 59 22.22 -10.21 -17.32
CA VAL A 59 22.03 -10.95 -16.07
C VAL A 59 22.95 -10.36 -15.01
N ASN A 60 22.38 -9.59 -14.08
CA ASN A 60 23.15 -9.01 -12.99
C ASN A 60 23.14 -9.94 -11.76
N GLY A 61 24.24 -10.62 -11.48
CA GLY A 61 24.45 -11.38 -10.23
C GLY A 61 25.10 -10.59 -9.10
N GLY A 62 25.76 -9.46 -9.42
CA GLY A 62 26.54 -8.64 -8.46
C GLY A 62 26.02 -7.22 -8.36
N THR A 63 26.91 -6.22 -8.39
CA THR A 63 26.53 -4.81 -8.24
C THR A 63 26.61 -4.05 -9.57
N ALA A 64 25.53 -3.38 -9.94
CA ALA A 64 25.46 -2.52 -11.12
C ALA A 64 25.24 -1.06 -10.71
N TYR A 65 26.13 -0.14 -11.10
CA TYR A 65 25.98 1.30 -10.87
C TYR A 65 25.51 2.01 -12.14
N PHE A 66 24.38 2.69 -12.05
CA PHE A 66 23.80 3.53 -13.10
C PHE A 66 23.82 5.00 -12.68
N TYR A 67 24.74 5.77 -13.26
CA TYR A 67 24.95 7.17 -12.91
C TYR A 67 24.07 8.18 -13.68
N ARG A 68 23.45 7.71 -14.76
CA ARG A 68 22.63 8.50 -15.70
C ARG A 68 21.36 7.72 -16.07
N ASP A 69 20.74 8.06 -17.19
CA ASP A 69 19.51 7.41 -17.64
C ASP A 69 19.73 5.92 -17.88
N PHE A 70 18.66 5.16 -17.68
CA PHE A 70 18.62 3.72 -17.90
C PHE A 70 17.50 3.44 -18.91
N ASN A 71 17.87 2.86 -20.05
CA ASN A 71 16.96 2.38 -21.07
C ASN A 71 17.10 0.86 -21.20
N ASN A 72 15.97 0.16 -21.16
CA ASN A 72 15.91 -1.28 -21.37
C ASN A 72 14.84 -1.67 -22.39
N ASP A 73 15.28 -1.97 -23.61
CA ASP A 73 14.44 -2.54 -24.67
C ASP A 73 14.61 -4.06 -24.77
N GLY A 74 15.71 -4.63 -24.23
CA GLY A 74 16.00 -6.06 -24.21
C GLY A 74 15.65 -6.78 -22.90
N TYR A 75 16.29 -7.92 -22.67
CA TYR A 75 16.15 -8.68 -21.44
C TYR A 75 17.06 -8.11 -20.34
N TYR A 76 16.49 -7.80 -19.17
CA TYR A 76 17.24 -7.44 -17.98
C TYR A 76 16.69 -8.20 -16.77
N SER A 77 17.50 -9.09 -16.19
CA SER A 77 17.17 -9.77 -14.94
C SER A 77 18.39 -9.94 -14.04
N PHE A 78 18.16 -10.50 -12.86
CA PHE A 78 19.20 -11.04 -11.99
C PHE A 78 19.33 -12.56 -12.20
N ASP A 79 20.26 -13.19 -11.50
CA ASP A 79 20.36 -14.66 -11.49
C ASP A 79 19.16 -15.27 -10.71
N GLU A 80 18.09 -15.60 -11.44
CA GLU A 80 16.85 -16.14 -10.88
C GLU A 80 17.02 -17.53 -10.26
N GLU A 81 18.03 -18.31 -10.68
CA GLU A 81 18.34 -19.60 -10.04
C GLU A 81 18.79 -19.40 -8.58
N ARG A 82 19.28 -18.21 -8.25
CA ARG A 82 19.73 -17.81 -6.90
C ARG A 82 18.76 -16.90 -6.18
N LYS A 83 17.51 -16.77 -6.62
CA LYS A 83 16.53 -15.82 -6.05
C LYS A 83 16.45 -15.82 -4.51
N ASN A 84 16.63 -16.95 -3.83
CA ASN A 84 16.56 -17.01 -2.37
C ASN A 84 17.82 -16.54 -1.63
N ASN A 85 18.95 -16.39 -2.32
CA ASN A 85 20.26 -15.99 -1.76
C ASN A 85 20.99 -14.99 -2.68
N SER A 86 20.23 -14.23 -3.48
CA SER A 86 20.81 -13.30 -4.44
C SER A 86 21.39 -12.09 -3.71
N VAL A 87 22.57 -11.66 -4.14
CA VAL A 87 23.23 -10.42 -3.70
C VAL A 87 23.12 -9.32 -4.76
N SER A 88 22.44 -9.62 -5.87
CA SER A 88 22.29 -8.71 -7.01
C SER A 88 21.68 -7.38 -6.58
N THR A 89 22.41 -6.30 -6.88
CA THR A 89 22.04 -4.93 -6.49
C THR A 89 22.22 -4.00 -7.67
N ALA A 90 21.17 -3.27 -8.04
CA ALA A 90 21.25 -2.15 -8.96
C ALA A 90 21.18 -0.83 -8.18
N ILE A 91 22.15 0.05 -8.37
CA ILE A 91 22.29 1.32 -7.67
C ILE A 91 22.08 2.44 -8.67
N PHE A 92 20.99 3.20 -8.48
CA PHE A 92 20.68 4.38 -9.27
C PHE A 92 21.01 5.62 -8.45
N LYS A 93 22.03 6.37 -8.89
CA LYS A 93 22.46 7.59 -8.24
C LYS A 93 23.10 8.54 -9.23
N ARG A 94 23.30 9.80 -8.86
CA ARG A 94 24.13 10.71 -9.66
C ARG A 94 25.62 10.51 -9.38
N TYR A 95 26.46 10.79 -10.38
CA TYR A 95 27.92 10.73 -10.23
C TYR A 95 28.43 11.98 -9.52
N GLU A 96 29.17 11.81 -8.41
CA GLU A 96 29.71 12.91 -7.59
C GLU A 96 28.64 13.98 -7.29
N ASP A 97 28.90 15.24 -7.64
CA ASP A 97 28.03 16.38 -7.36
C ASP A 97 26.99 16.64 -8.47
N GLU A 98 26.89 15.74 -9.47
CA GLU A 98 25.89 15.88 -10.53
C GLU A 98 24.47 15.89 -9.93
N LYS A 99 23.63 16.77 -10.47
CA LYS A 99 22.20 16.86 -10.10
C LYS A 99 21.33 16.58 -11.32
N GLY A 100 20.03 16.43 -11.09
CA GLY A 100 19.03 16.23 -12.12
C GLY A 100 18.37 14.85 -12.05
N PRO A 101 17.17 14.73 -12.66
CA PRO A 101 16.44 13.47 -12.70
C PRO A 101 17.21 12.42 -13.51
N GLN A 102 17.01 11.15 -13.16
CA GLN A 102 17.36 10.00 -14.00
C GLN A 102 16.10 9.47 -14.67
N LEU A 103 16.13 9.35 -16.00
CA LEU A 103 15.06 8.69 -16.74
C LEU A 103 15.26 7.17 -16.69
N LEU A 104 14.24 6.44 -16.22
CA LEU A 104 14.19 4.98 -16.23
C LEU A 104 13.14 4.56 -17.25
N SER A 105 13.56 4.01 -18.39
CA SER A 105 12.74 3.86 -19.59
C SER A 105 13.03 2.56 -20.35
N GLY A 106 12.38 2.41 -21.50
CA GLY A 106 12.54 1.29 -22.41
C GLY A 106 11.24 0.51 -22.63
N ALA A 107 11.21 -0.29 -23.69
CA ALA A 107 10.05 -1.06 -24.11
C ALA A 107 9.87 -2.39 -23.34
N SER A 108 10.91 -2.85 -22.65
CA SER A 108 10.93 -4.14 -21.96
C SER A 108 11.10 -3.98 -20.46
N MET A 109 10.28 -4.71 -19.69
CA MET A 109 10.33 -4.73 -18.23
C MET A 109 11.71 -5.16 -17.71
N SER A 110 12.18 -4.51 -16.65
CA SER A 110 13.44 -4.85 -15.97
C SER A 110 13.17 -5.52 -14.61
N SER A 111 13.79 -6.68 -14.40
CA SER A 111 13.70 -7.42 -13.14
C SER A 111 14.95 -7.23 -12.30
N PHE A 112 14.79 -6.70 -11.08
CA PHE A 112 15.87 -6.50 -10.14
C PHE A 112 15.64 -7.32 -8.88
N TYR A 113 16.73 -7.77 -8.26
CA TYR A 113 16.65 -8.32 -6.92
C TYR A 113 16.64 -7.18 -5.89
N ASN A 114 17.79 -6.59 -5.59
CA ASN A 114 17.87 -5.37 -4.78
C ASN A 114 18.02 -4.13 -5.67
N VAL A 115 17.43 -3.02 -5.24
CA VAL A 115 17.55 -1.71 -5.87
C VAL A 115 17.88 -0.67 -4.81
N GLU A 116 18.84 0.20 -5.07
CA GLU A 116 19.13 1.38 -4.25
C GLU A 116 18.83 2.64 -5.07
N LEU A 117 17.96 3.51 -4.53
CA LEU A 117 17.63 4.81 -5.09
C LEU A 117 18.28 5.90 -4.24
N ASN A 118 19.25 6.61 -4.81
CA ASN A 118 20.01 7.64 -4.11
C ASN A 118 20.29 8.84 -5.02
N ASN A 119 19.29 9.71 -5.18
CA ASN A 119 19.41 10.93 -5.96
C ASN A 119 18.68 12.08 -5.26
N GLU A 120 19.45 12.99 -4.68
CA GLU A 120 18.97 14.17 -3.92
C GLU A 120 18.23 15.23 -4.77
N THR A 121 17.94 14.94 -6.04
CA THR A 121 17.23 15.86 -6.92
C THR A 121 15.83 16.15 -6.36
N PRO A 122 15.47 17.42 -6.09
CA PRO A 122 14.17 17.75 -5.51
C PRO A 122 13.01 17.35 -6.44
N LYS A 123 11.86 17.01 -5.83
CA LYS A 123 10.58 16.69 -6.49
C LYS A 123 10.57 15.39 -7.29
N VAL A 124 11.37 15.28 -8.35
CA VAL A 124 11.42 14.09 -9.20
C VAL A 124 12.88 13.74 -9.44
N ALA A 125 13.36 12.74 -8.73
CA ALA A 125 14.72 12.25 -8.83
C ALA A 125 14.83 11.10 -9.85
N PHE A 126 13.77 10.31 -9.98
CA PHE A 126 13.66 9.22 -10.95
C PHE A 126 12.34 9.38 -11.71
N ASP A 127 12.40 9.48 -13.03
CA ASP A 127 11.22 9.51 -13.91
C ASP A 127 11.04 8.11 -14.50
N LEU A 128 10.11 7.33 -13.96
CA LEU A 128 9.90 5.93 -14.33
C LEU A 128 8.84 5.82 -15.44
N LYS A 129 9.33 5.51 -16.64
CA LYS A 129 8.59 5.25 -17.88
C LYS A 129 8.84 3.84 -18.41
N ASN A 130 9.04 2.89 -17.50
CA ASN A 130 9.05 1.46 -17.80
C ASN A 130 8.53 0.68 -16.58
N ASN A 131 8.29 -0.61 -16.74
CA ASN A 131 7.91 -1.50 -15.65
C ASN A 131 9.16 -2.07 -14.97
N ILE A 132 9.19 -2.00 -13.64
CA ILE A 132 10.27 -2.52 -12.80
C ILE A 132 9.71 -3.54 -11.83
N ASN A 133 10.27 -4.75 -11.84
CA ASN A 133 10.03 -5.76 -10.81
C ASN A 133 11.13 -5.73 -9.75
N VAL A 134 10.74 -5.82 -8.50
CA VAL A 134 11.64 -5.95 -7.34
C VAL A 134 11.33 -7.25 -6.62
N TYR A 135 12.35 -8.09 -6.41
CA TYR A 135 12.22 -9.37 -5.71
C TYR A 135 12.90 -9.40 -4.34
N GLY A 136 13.82 -8.49 -4.07
CA GLY A 136 14.51 -8.28 -2.79
C GLY A 136 14.12 -6.94 -2.19
N THR A 137 15.10 -6.14 -1.76
CA THR A 137 14.85 -4.83 -1.14
C THR A 137 14.97 -3.70 -2.18
N MET A 138 13.98 -2.80 -2.23
CA MET A 138 14.17 -1.48 -2.80
C MET A 138 14.40 -0.47 -1.69
N ASP A 139 15.58 0.12 -1.67
CA ASP A 139 16.00 1.08 -0.65
C ASP A 139 15.88 2.51 -1.16
N PHE A 140 15.02 3.29 -0.49
CA PHE A 140 14.70 4.68 -0.81
C PHE A 140 15.64 5.61 -0.01
N LEU A 141 16.93 5.63 -0.33
CA LEU A 141 17.91 6.41 0.43
C LEU A 141 17.71 7.93 0.26
N ASP A 142 17.52 8.38 -0.97
CA ASP A 142 17.14 9.77 -1.27
C ASP A 142 16.48 9.86 -2.66
N GLY A 143 15.52 10.77 -2.79
CA GLY A 143 14.86 11.08 -4.05
C GLY A 143 13.51 10.39 -4.25
N ILE A 144 12.62 11.09 -4.95
CA ILE A 144 11.29 10.61 -5.30
C ILE A 144 11.32 9.95 -6.68
N ILE A 145 10.77 8.74 -6.76
CA ILE A 145 10.50 8.06 -8.03
C ILE A 145 9.07 8.33 -8.47
N LYS A 146 8.92 8.99 -9.62
CA LYS A 146 7.64 9.29 -10.22
C LYS A 146 7.30 8.24 -11.27
N VAL A 147 6.25 7.47 -11.01
CA VAL A 147 5.76 6.40 -11.88
C VAL A 147 4.79 7.00 -12.90
N ASP A 148 5.07 6.80 -14.19
CA ASP A 148 4.21 7.27 -15.27
C ASP A 148 2.86 6.52 -15.25
N PRO A 149 1.73 7.21 -15.05
CA PRO A 149 0.41 6.58 -14.97
C PRO A 149 -0.20 6.30 -16.35
N THR A 150 0.46 6.69 -17.45
CA THR A 150 -0.10 6.55 -18.79
C THR A 150 -0.05 5.11 -19.26
N ILE A 151 -1.02 4.73 -20.10
CA ILE A 151 -1.06 3.41 -20.74
C ILE A 151 -0.65 3.61 -22.20
N ALA A 152 0.34 2.85 -22.65
CA ALA A 152 0.78 2.87 -24.03
C ALA A 152 -0.37 2.48 -24.97
N PRO A 153 -0.76 3.32 -25.96
CA PRO A 153 -1.92 3.07 -26.80
C PRO A 153 -1.85 1.77 -27.59
N GLU A 154 -0.65 1.43 -28.06
CA GLU A 154 -0.34 0.25 -28.87
C GLU A 154 -0.32 -1.05 -28.06
N THR A 155 0.43 -1.09 -26.96
CA THR A 155 0.63 -2.32 -26.18
C THR A 155 -0.44 -2.54 -25.11
N LYS A 156 -1.18 -1.49 -24.75
CA LYS A 156 -2.12 -1.46 -23.60
C LYS A 156 -1.44 -1.75 -22.25
N LEU A 157 -0.11 -1.70 -22.20
CA LEU A 157 0.65 -1.85 -20.96
C LEU A 157 0.83 -0.48 -20.31
N SER A 158 0.98 -0.49 -18.98
CA SER A 158 1.39 0.72 -18.26
C SER A 158 2.73 1.19 -18.80
N MET A 159 2.87 2.50 -19.01
CA MET A 159 4.14 3.12 -19.34
C MET A 159 5.05 3.17 -18.12
N GLY A 160 4.52 3.13 -16.89
CA GLY A 160 5.32 2.92 -15.68
C GLY A 160 4.61 2.01 -14.69
N MET A 161 5.33 1.09 -14.07
CA MET A 161 4.84 0.32 -12.92
C MET A 161 6.02 -0.08 -12.06
N LEU A 162 5.87 0.06 -10.74
CA LEU A 162 6.81 -0.47 -9.78
C LEU A 162 6.16 -1.63 -9.03
N SER A 163 6.59 -2.86 -9.33
CA SER A 163 5.99 -4.09 -8.81
C SER A 163 6.91 -4.78 -7.79
N PHE A 164 6.43 -4.88 -6.56
CA PHE A 164 7.06 -5.59 -5.46
C PHE A 164 6.55 -7.03 -5.42
N HIS A 165 7.41 -8.01 -5.64
CA HIS A 165 7.05 -9.43 -5.65
C HIS A 165 7.14 -10.08 -4.26
N GLN A 166 6.80 -11.37 -4.18
CA GLN A 166 6.96 -12.18 -2.98
C GLN A 166 8.38 -12.01 -2.38
N GLY A 167 8.44 -11.75 -1.08
CA GLY A 167 9.66 -11.55 -0.30
C GLY A 167 10.22 -10.13 -0.34
N SER A 168 9.74 -9.29 -1.26
CA SER A 168 10.28 -7.95 -1.45
C SER A 168 9.83 -6.95 -0.39
N LYS A 169 10.65 -5.90 -0.20
CA LYS A 169 10.43 -4.86 0.82
C LYS A 169 10.86 -3.49 0.29
N ALA A 170 10.20 -2.45 0.78
CA ALA A 170 10.67 -1.08 0.66
C ALA A 170 11.27 -0.62 2.01
N THR A 171 12.43 0.04 1.98
CA THR A 171 13.12 0.55 3.18
C THR A 171 13.50 2.02 3.02
N ASN A 172 13.76 2.70 4.15
CA ASN A 172 14.18 4.11 4.23
C ASN A 172 13.19 5.12 3.59
N VAL A 173 11.92 4.75 3.53
CA VAL A 173 10.88 5.60 2.93
C VAL A 173 10.51 6.76 3.84
N ASP A 174 10.54 7.99 3.32
CA ASP A 174 10.17 9.21 4.02
C ASP A 174 9.64 10.29 3.03
N ASP A 175 9.40 11.51 3.53
CA ASP A 175 8.93 12.64 2.72
C ASP A 175 9.90 13.03 1.57
N ARG A 176 11.19 12.74 1.71
CA ARG A 176 12.23 13.02 0.70
C ARG A 176 12.44 11.86 -0.25
N SER A 177 12.13 10.63 0.17
CA SER A 177 12.30 9.44 -0.67
C SER A 177 11.11 8.48 -0.57
N HIS A 178 10.29 8.49 -1.62
CA HIS A 178 9.14 7.61 -1.80
C HIS A 178 8.77 7.54 -3.29
N ALA A 179 7.77 6.71 -3.61
CA ALA A 179 7.19 6.64 -4.95
C ALA A 179 5.93 7.51 -5.08
N GLU A 180 5.82 8.31 -6.15
CA GLU A 180 4.61 9.01 -6.58
C GLU A 180 4.00 8.26 -7.79
N GLY A 181 2.67 8.03 -7.82
CA GLY A 181 2.00 7.24 -8.90
C GLY A 181 1.51 5.87 -8.43
N GLN A 182 1.49 4.83 -9.27
CA GLN A 182 1.03 3.50 -8.88
C GLN A 182 2.18 2.56 -8.47
N VAL A 183 1.96 1.75 -7.45
CA VAL A 183 2.86 0.66 -7.03
C VAL A 183 2.05 -0.61 -6.85
N GLU A 184 2.54 -1.73 -7.36
CA GLU A 184 1.90 -3.02 -7.24
C GLU A 184 2.63 -3.88 -6.20
N LYS A 185 1.86 -4.63 -5.40
CA LYS A 185 2.36 -5.72 -4.56
C LYS A 185 1.78 -7.03 -5.06
N ILE A 186 2.65 -7.98 -5.41
CA ILE A 186 2.32 -9.37 -5.72
C ILE A 186 2.88 -10.27 -4.62
N GLY A 187 2.05 -11.12 -4.01
CA GLY A 187 2.48 -12.10 -3.00
C GLY A 187 1.61 -12.14 -1.76
N ASN A 188 1.95 -13.02 -0.82
CA ASN A 188 1.12 -13.33 0.35
C ASN A 188 1.68 -12.82 1.69
N GLU A 189 2.44 -11.72 1.66
CA GLU A 189 2.97 -11.04 2.84
C GLU A 189 2.27 -9.69 3.09
N PRO A 190 2.22 -9.21 4.34
CA PRO A 190 1.80 -7.84 4.58
C PRO A 190 2.75 -6.87 3.86
N PHE A 191 2.20 -5.76 3.39
CA PHE A 191 2.96 -4.79 2.61
C PHE A 191 2.52 -3.37 2.93
N GLN A 192 3.51 -2.52 3.21
CA GLN A 192 3.32 -1.08 3.36
C GLN A 192 3.82 -0.41 2.09
N TYR A 193 2.92 0.27 1.39
CA TYR A 193 3.28 0.87 0.13
C TYR A 193 4.19 2.10 0.34
N PRO A 194 5.30 2.24 -0.38
CA PRO A 194 6.22 3.37 -0.25
C PRO A 194 5.66 4.60 -0.99
N LYS A 195 4.48 5.09 -0.62
CA LYS A 195 3.73 6.09 -1.40
C LYS A 195 3.73 7.46 -0.75
N GLY A 196 3.84 8.46 -1.61
CA GLY A 196 3.55 9.84 -1.27
C GLY A 196 3.06 10.59 -2.50
N ASP A 197 2.74 11.86 -2.29
CA ASP A 197 2.35 12.81 -3.33
C ASP A 197 2.77 14.19 -2.85
N ARG A 198 3.31 15.01 -3.76
CA ARG A 198 3.78 16.36 -3.46
C ARG A 198 4.78 16.40 -2.29
N GLN A 199 5.74 15.47 -2.29
CA GLN A 199 6.78 15.35 -1.23
C GLN A 199 6.23 15.05 0.18
N MET A 200 5.00 14.51 0.27
CA MET A 200 4.43 14.08 1.55
C MET A 200 4.21 12.58 1.49
N TYR A 201 4.98 11.84 2.29
CA TYR A 201 4.87 10.40 2.40
C TYR A 201 3.64 10.02 3.24
N ARG A 202 2.75 9.24 2.64
CA ARG A 202 1.51 8.75 3.25
C ARG A 202 1.25 7.35 2.73
N TYR A 203 1.37 6.38 3.62
CA TYR A 203 1.25 4.99 3.22
C TYR A 203 -0.15 4.45 3.48
N ALA A 204 -0.50 3.51 2.61
CA ALA A 204 -1.43 2.45 2.96
C ALA A 204 -0.62 1.20 3.33
N ARG A 205 -1.17 0.38 4.21
CA ARG A 205 -0.64 -0.95 4.52
C ARG A 205 -1.75 -1.97 4.41
N ILE A 206 -1.44 -3.12 3.79
CA ILE A 206 -2.36 -4.25 3.66
C ILE A 206 -1.85 -5.42 4.48
N THR A 207 -2.76 -6.19 5.07
CA THR A 207 -2.42 -7.51 5.62
C THR A 207 -2.02 -8.48 4.52
N ALA A 208 -1.29 -9.53 4.90
CA ALA A 208 -0.98 -10.64 3.99
C ALA A 208 -2.21 -11.14 3.23
N PRO A 209 -2.17 -11.09 1.88
CA PRO A 209 -3.08 -11.89 1.06
C PRO A 209 -2.89 -13.39 1.32
N LYS A 210 -3.82 -14.23 0.84
CA LYS A 210 -3.75 -15.68 1.04
C LYS A 210 -2.83 -16.34 0.01
N ASP A 211 -2.86 -15.90 -1.23
CA ASP A 211 -2.18 -16.56 -2.35
C ASP A 211 -0.95 -15.78 -2.81
N ILE A 212 0.13 -16.49 -3.14
CA ILE A 212 1.41 -15.91 -3.64
C ILE A 212 1.27 -15.16 -4.98
N LYS A 213 0.15 -15.33 -5.67
CA LYS A 213 -0.16 -14.64 -6.93
C LYS A 213 -1.14 -13.50 -6.77
N ASP A 214 -1.67 -13.29 -5.56
CA ASP A 214 -2.55 -12.16 -5.29
C ASP A 214 -1.78 -10.85 -5.52
N ALA A 215 -2.44 -9.92 -6.19
CA ALA A 215 -1.89 -8.64 -6.60
C ALA A 215 -2.80 -7.50 -6.15
N PHE A 216 -2.20 -6.46 -5.57
CA PHE A 216 -2.89 -5.24 -5.17
C PHE A 216 -2.10 -4.03 -5.63
N VAL A 217 -2.81 -2.99 -6.06
CA VAL A 217 -2.22 -1.72 -6.51
C VAL A 217 -2.51 -0.64 -5.49
N GLY A 218 -1.47 0.10 -5.12
CA GLY A 218 -1.53 1.23 -4.18
C GLY A 218 -1.09 2.54 -4.82
N GLU A 219 -1.88 3.58 -4.61
CA GLU A 219 -1.54 4.97 -4.94
C GLU A 219 -2.09 5.90 -3.86
N TYR A 220 -1.40 7.02 -3.64
CA TYR A 220 -1.80 8.06 -2.72
C TYR A 220 -1.85 9.39 -3.47
N ARG A 221 -2.84 10.23 -3.16
CA ARG A 221 -3.02 11.55 -3.75
C ARG A 221 -3.49 12.53 -2.69
N THR A 222 -2.98 13.75 -2.78
CA THR A 222 -3.44 14.88 -1.96
C THR A 222 -3.86 16.04 -2.85
N GLU A 223 -4.57 17.02 -2.30
CA GLU A 223 -4.97 18.26 -2.98
C GLU A 223 -5.59 18.04 -4.38
N ASP A 224 -6.58 17.15 -4.47
CA ASP A 224 -7.32 16.84 -5.70
C ASP A 224 -8.80 17.15 -5.50
N ALA A 225 -9.12 18.44 -5.37
CA ALA A 225 -10.50 18.90 -5.16
C ALA A 225 -11.49 18.41 -6.25
N PRO A 226 -11.15 18.40 -7.55
CA PRO A 226 -12.04 17.86 -8.59
C PRO A 226 -12.47 16.41 -8.35
N PHE A 227 -11.59 15.57 -7.79
CA PHE A 227 -11.91 14.18 -7.46
C PHE A 227 -13.08 14.08 -6.46
N PHE A 228 -13.08 14.91 -5.41
CA PHE A 228 -14.13 14.91 -4.39
C PHE A 228 -15.40 15.63 -4.85
N VAL A 229 -15.28 16.69 -5.66
CA VAL A 229 -16.44 17.36 -6.28
C VAL A 229 -17.25 16.39 -7.14
N ALA A 230 -16.57 15.45 -7.82
CA ALA A 230 -17.23 14.39 -8.58
C ALA A 230 -17.84 13.27 -7.71
N ARG A 231 -17.53 13.22 -6.40
CA ARG A 231 -17.92 12.15 -5.46
C ARG A 231 -18.50 12.71 -4.15
N PRO A 232 -19.59 13.50 -4.19
CA PRO A 232 -20.05 14.25 -3.02
C PRO A 232 -20.91 13.43 -2.03
N ALA A 233 -21.49 12.31 -2.48
CA ALA A 233 -22.49 11.58 -1.70
C ALA A 233 -21.85 10.68 -0.64
N THR A 234 -22.39 10.68 0.57
CA THR A 234 -21.94 9.87 1.71
C THR A 234 -23.11 9.10 2.31
N VAL A 235 -22.83 7.93 2.92
CA VAL A 235 -23.81 7.31 3.83
C VAL A 235 -24.04 8.22 5.03
N GLY A 236 -25.27 8.25 5.53
CA GLY A 236 -25.65 9.26 6.51
C GLY A 236 -24.88 9.23 7.84
N VAL A 237 -24.27 8.09 8.21
CA VAL A 237 -23.43 7.96 9.41
C VAL A 237 -22.13 8.77 9.32
N ILE A 238 -21.64 9.06 8.11
CA ILE A 238 -20.47 9.92 7.91
C ILE A 238 -20.84 11.36 8.29
N LYS A 239 -20.04 11.95 9.18
CA LYS A 239 -20.19 13.32 9.69
C LYS A 239 -19.39 14.30 8.83
N GLU A 240 -18.12 14.01 8.63
CA GLU A 240 -17.21 14.82 7.84
C GLU A 240 -16.25 13.92 7.06
N LEU A 241 -16.14 14.15 5.75
CA LEU A 241 -15.26 13.39 4.86
C LEU A 241 -13.94 14.14 4.71
N ASP A 242 -12.82 13.43 4.72
CA ASP A 242 -11.55 14.01 4.29
C ASP A 242 -11.57 14.23 2.78
N THR A 243 -11.54 15.50 2.38
CA THR A 243 -11.49 15.92 0.98
C THR A 243 -10.12 16.44 0.55
N ASN A 244 -9.11 16.30 1.40
CA ASN A 244 -7.74 16.72 1.11
C ASN A 244 -6.90 15.59 0.55
N GLU A 245 -7.16 14.34 0.93
CA GLU A 245 -6.34 13.20 0.55
C GLU A 245 -7.16 11.92 0.33
N TYR A 246 -6.65 11.03 -0.51
CA TYR A 246 -7.21 9.70 -0.71
C TYR A 246 -6.14 8.68 -1.11
N TRP A 247 -6.49 7.42 -0.90
CA TRP A 247 -5.71 6.27 -1.33
C TRP A 247 -6.51 5.48 -2.35
N LEU A 248 -5.86 5.08 -3.43
CA LEU A 248 -6.34 4.02 -4.31
C LEU A 248 -5.75 2.71 -3.81
N ILE A 249 -6.62 1.76 -3.47
CA ILE A 249 -6.25 0.37 -3.22
C ILE A 249 -7.11 -0.49 -4.12
N ASP A 250 -6.53 -0.92 -5.24
CA ASP A 250 -7.22 -1.78 -6.20
C ASP A 250 -6.75 -3.23 -6.10
N ARG A 251 -7.63 -4.14 -6.49
CA ARG A 251 -7.39 -5.58 -6.45
C ARG A 251 -7.24 -6.12 -7.87
N GLY A 252 -6.16 -6.85 -8.12
CA GLY A 252 -5.92 -7.50 -9.40
C GLY A 252 -7.09 -8.43 -9.78
N SER A 253 -7.40 -8.54 -11.08
CA SER A 253 -8.58 -9.27 -11.57
C SER A 253 -8.62 -10.75 -11.17
N GLU A 254 -7.46 -11.39 -11.05
CA GLU A 254 -7.32 -12.79 -10.65
C GLU A 254 -7.23 -12.98 -9.12
N THR A 255 -7.14 -11.88 -8.37
CA THR A 255 -6.94 -11.89 -6.91
C THR A 255 -8.25 -12.13 -6.18
N LYS A 256 -8.26 -13.11 -5.28
CA LYS A 256 -9.46 -13.52 -4.52
C LYS A 256 -9.38 -13.25 -3.04
N SER A 257 -8.20 -12.88 -2.54
CA SER A 257 -8.05 -12.50 -1.14
C SER A 257 -8.76 -11.20 -0.81
N ASP A 258 -9.24 -11.15 0.43
CA ASP A 258 -9.66 -9.93 1.09
C ASP A 258 -8.58 -9.56 2.12
N ILE A 259 -8.38 -8.26 2.37
CA ILE A 259 -7.33 -7.73 3.25
C ILE A 259 -7.92 -6.78 4.29
N LEU A 260 -7.28 -6.63 5.44
CA LEU A 260 -7.46 -5.44 6.26
C LEU A 260 -6.61 -4.32 5.67
N LEU A 261 -7.17 -3.12 5.63
CA LEU A 261 -6.49 -1.91 5.17
C LEU A 261 -6.14 -1.04 6.38
N THR A 262 -4.90 -0.57 6.41
CA THR A 262 -4.44 0.47 7.33
C THR A 262 -4.06 1.70 6.52
N LEU A 263 -4.50 2.89 6.95
CA LEU A 263 -4.11 4.18 6.39
C LEU A 263 -3.43 5.04 7.46
N SER A 264 -2.33 5.71 7.11
CA SER A 264 -1.68 6.70 7.97
C SER A 264 -2.36 8.08 7.85
N TRP A 265 -2.38 8.88 8.91
CA TRP A 265 -2.74 10.30 8.85
C TRP A 265 -1.62 11.19 9.39
N ASP A 266 -1.70 12.49 9.10
CA ASP A 266 -0.74 13.49 9.56
C ASP A 266 -1.37 14.89 9.47
N GLU A 267 -1.06 15.74 10.43
CA GLU A 267 -1.67 17.06 10.59
C GLU A 267 -1.38 18.03 9.43
N ARG A 268 -0.43 17.71 8.55
CA ARG A 268 -0.12 18.49 7.35
C ARG A 268 -1.12 18.26 6.22
N THR A 269 -1.72 17.07 6.14
CA THR A 269 -2.62 16.68 5.03
C THR A 269 -4.05 16.48 5.52
N THR A 270 -4.19 15.88 6.70
CA THR A 270 -5.49 15.53 7.28
C THR A 270 -6.08 16.74 8.02
N PRO A 271 -7.32 17.17 7.72
CA PRO A 271 -7.92 18.34 8.35
C PRO A 271 -8.00 18.22 9.89
N PRO A 272 -7.70 19.29 10.65
CA PRO A 272 -7.76 19.26 12.12
C PRO A 272 -9.15 18.91 12.69
N THR A 273 -10.21 19.17 11.94
CA THR A 273 -11.58 18.82 12.31
C THR A 273 -11.79 17.31 12.39
N LEU A 274 -11.13 16.53 11.52
CA LEU A 274 -11.16 15.07 11.59
C LEU A 274 -10.33 14.52 12.75
N LEU A 275 -9.33 15.28 13.21
CA LEU A 275 -8.40 14.89 14.27
C LEU A 275 -8.82 15.41 15.66
N ALA A 276 -10.07 15.87 15.82
CA ALA A 276 -10.57 16.37 17.09
C ALA A 276 -10.79 15.26 18.14
N ASP A 277 -11.29 14.09 17.72
CA ASP A 277 -11.49 12.90 18.55
C ASP A 277 -11.23 11.61 17.73
N PRO A 278 -10.00 11.42 17.23
CA PRO A 278 -9.73 10.38 16.24
C PRO A 278 -9.97 8.98 16.79
N GLU A 279 -9.64 8.72 18.05
CA GLU A 279 -9.83 7.40 18.67
C GLU A 279 -11.28 6.91 18.64
N ASN A 280 -12.24 7.83 18.66
CA ASN A 280 -13.66 7.50 18.73
C ASN A 280 -14.43 7.81 17.44
N GLU A 281 -13.96 8.74 16.61
CA GLU A 281 -14.69 9.20 15.43
C GLU A 281 -14.02 8.85 14.10
N LEU A 282 -12.70 8.64 14.05
CA LEU A 282 -11.95 8.55 12.79
C LEU A 282 -12.02 7.13 12.20
N HIS A 283 -12.67 7.02 11.04
CA HIS A 283 -12.86 5.78 10.31
C HIS A 283 -12.23 5.85 8.92
N ILE A 284 -11.97 4.67 8.33
CA ILE A 284 -11.72 4.53 6.90
C ILE A 284 -13.07 4.45 6.19
N VAL A 285 -13.22 5.21 5.12
CA VAL A 285 -14.37 5.15 4.23
C VAL A 285 -13.94 4.80 2.81
N ARG A 286 -14.83 4.17 2.05
CA ARG A 286 -14.58 3.74 0.67
C ARG A 286 -15.63 4.27 -0.28
N TRP A 287 -15.22 4.68 -1.48
CA TRP A 287 -16.15 5.00 -2.56
C TRP A 287 -16.76 3.73 -3.16
N ASP A 288 -18.07 3.57 -3.07
CA ASP A 288 -18.80 2.53 -3.79
C ASP A 288 -19.18 3.05 -5.18
N ALA A 289 -18.45 2.62 -6.21
CA ALA A 289 -18.70 3.06 -7.58
C ALA A 289 -20.06 2.58 -8.15
N LYS A 290 -20.68 1.52 -7.61
CA LYS A 290 -22.00 1.07 -8.07
C LYS A 290 -23.11 1.92 -7.48
N GLN A 291 -22.98 2.27 -6.19
CA GLN A 291 -23.95 3.09 -5.47
C GLN A 291 -23.70 4.59 -5.62
N GLN A 292 -22.52 4.97 -6.11
CA GLN A 292 -22.06 6.36 -6.25
C GLN A 292 -22.09 7.11 -4.91
N LEU A 293 -21.57 6.48 -3.84
CA LEU A 293 -21.50 7.08 -2.50
C LEU A 293 -20.33 6.52 -1.67
N TRP A 294 -19.84 7.31 -0.72
CA TRP A 294 -18.88 6.88 0.30
C TRP A 294 -19.56 6.04 1.39
N VAL A 295 -19.03 4.85 1.66
CA VAL A 295 -19.48 3.94 2.72
C VAL A 295 -18.44 3.85 3.83
N ASP A 296 -18.91 3.63 5.06
CA ASP A 296 -18.06 3.40 6.22
C ASP A 296 -17.50 1.96 6.24
N GLU A 297 -16.18 1.82 6.32
CA GLU A 297 -15.46 0.54 6.49
C GLU A 297 -14.97 0.34 7.95
N GLY A 298 -15.28 1.29 8.83
CA GLY A 298 -14.85 1.29 10.22
C GLY A 298 -13.41 1.78 10.41
N GLY A 299 -12.99 1.89 11.67
CA GLY A 299 -11.62 2.23 12.00
C GLY A 299 -11.27 1.82 13.43
N VAL A 300 -10.10 1.22 13.59
CA VAL A 300 -9.39 1.11 14.87
C VAL A 300 -8.17 2.01 14.76
N VAL A 301 -8.12 3.00 15.63
CA VAL A 301 -7.12 4.06 15.62
C VAL A 301 -5.96 3.70 16.55
N ASP A 302 -4.74 3.83 16.04
CA ASP A 302 -3.50 3.79 16.83
C ASP A 302 -2.90 5.20 16.86
N MET A 303 -3.04 5.86 18.00
CA MET A 303 -2.53 7.22 18.19
C MET A 303 -1.00 7.32 18.24
N SER A 304 -0.31 6.20 18.51
CA SER A 304 1.15 6.19 18.61
C SER A 304 1.82 6.19 17.23
N THR A 305 1.21 5.51 16.27
CA THR A 305 1.69 5.42 14.88
C THR A 305 0.93 6.34 13.93
N LYS A 306 -0.16 6.96 14.40
CA LYS A 306 -1.08 7.77 13.59
C LYS A 306 -1.70 6.98 12.43
N GLU A 307 -2.27 5.83 12.77
CA GLU A 307 -2.84 4.89 11.80
C GLU A 307 -4.27 4.49 12.12
N VAL A 308 -5.13 4.40 11.11
CA VAL A 308 -6.46 3.78 11.24
C VAL A 308 -6.44 2.45 10.50
N THR A 309 -6.95 1.38 11.10
CA THR A 309 -7.12 0.07 10.46
C THR A 309 -8.58 -0.33 10.38
N THR A 310 -9.02 -0.85 9.23
CA THR A 310 -10.40 -1.36 9.05
C THR A 310 -10.70 -2.49 10.05
N VAL A 311 -11.93 -2.52 10.57
CA VAL A 311 -12.36 -3.49 11.60
C VAL A 311 -12.57 -4.92 11.05
N ALA A 312 -12.69 -5.06 9.74
CA ALA A 312 -12.84 -6.31 9.02
C ALA A 312 -12.25 -6.19 7.62
N ALA A 313 -12.08 -7.33 6.94
CA ALA A 313 -11.52 -7.32 5.59
C ALA A 313 -12.44 -6.54 4.63
N VAL A 314 -11.85 -5.62 3.87
CA VAL A 314 -12.59 -4.79 2.91
C VAL A 314 -13.10 -5.69 1.79
N LYS A 315 -14.37 -5.50 1.40
CA LYS A 315 -15.02 -6.29 0.34
C LYS A 315 -15.10 -5.54 -0.98
N GLY A 316 -14.92 -4.23 -0.94
CA GLY A 316 -14.80 -3.38 -2.12
C GLY A 316 -13.40 -2.79 -2.21
N TYR A 317 -13.00 -2.45 -3.43
CA TYR A 317 -11.69 -1.90 -3.78
C TYR A 317 -11.88 -0.67 -4.67
N GLY A 318 -10.83 0.13 -4.82
CA GLY A 318 -10.87 1.43 -5.47
C GLY A 318 -10.42 2.51 -4.49
N PHE A 319 -11.20 3.57 -4.36
CA PHE A 319 -10.79 4.74 -3.59
C PHE A 319 -11.23 4.68 -2.13
N PHE A 320 -10.31 5.02 -1.24
CA PHE A 320 -10.48 5.11 0.20
C PHE A 320 -10.02 6.48 0.69
N THR A 321 -10.63 6.97 1.75
CA THR A 321 -10.16 8.15 2.48
C THR A 321 -10.56 8.04 3.96
N LEU A 322 -10.26 9.05 4.75
CA LEU A 322 -10.65 9.14 6.15
C LEU A 322 -11.96 9.93 6.30
N ALA A 323 -12.68 9.68 7.39
CA ALA A 323 -13.85 10.46 7.75
C ALA A 323 -14.09 10.40 9.26
N THR A 324 -14.78 11.41 9.80
CA THR A 324 -15.44 11.27 11.09
C THR A 324 -16.84 10.70 10.92
N VAL A 325 -17.30 9.91 11.89
CA VAL A 325 -18.66 9.38 11.93
C VAL A 325 -19.47 10.00 13.07
N LYS A 326 -20.79 10.10 12.88
CA LYS A 326 -21.72 10.60 13.90
C LYS A 326 -21.89 9.56 14.99
N LYS A 327 -21.19 9.75 16.11
CA LYS A 327 -21.34 8.95 17.32
C LYS A 327 -22.81 8.80 17.75
N ASP A 328 -23.62 9.84 17.59
CA ASP A 328 -25.03 9.84 18.03
C ASP A 328 -25.97 9.10 17.07
N TRP A 329 -25.49 8.62 15.91
CA TRP A 329 -26.20 7.65 15.06
C TRP A 329 -25.79 6.21 15.33
N ILE A 330 -24.89 6.05 16.31
CA ILE A 330 -24.68 4.88 17.16
C ILE A 330 -25.60 5.00 18.39
N LEU A 331 -26.87 5.29 18.11
CA LEU A 331 -28.11 5.09 18.88
C LEU A 331 -28.11 5.11 20.43
N ASP A 332 -29.01 5.91 21.00
CA ASP A 332 -29.52 5.69 22.36
C ASP A 332 -30.00 4.23 22.52
N GLY A 333 -29.35 3.48 23.42
CA GLY A 333 -29.55 2.04 23.58
C GLY A 333 -28.48 1.15 22.93
N ASP A 334 -27.37 1.73 22.50
CA ASP A 334 -26.23 1.00 21.94
C ASP A 334 -25.64 -0.06 22.89
N ILE A 335 -25.02 -1.07 22.28
CA ILE A 335 -24.24 -2.06 23.00
C ILE A 335 -22.85 -1.51 23.32
N VAL A 336 -22.42 -1.67 24.58
CA VAL A 336 -21.04 -1.33 25.01
C VAL A 336 -20.26 -2.64 25.07
N ILE A 337 -19.19 -2.74 24.29
CA ILE A 337 -18.39 -3.96 24.21
C ILE A 337 -17.09 -3.75 24.99
N TYR A 338 -16.84 -4.58 26.00
CA TYR A 338 -15.61 -4.56 26.76
C TYR A 338 -14.59 -5.52 26.14
N ASN A 339 -13.39 -5.02 25.86
CA ASN A 339 -12.35 -5.73 25.13
C ASN A 339 -11.41 -6.57 26.00
N LEU A 340 -11.82 -6.94 27.23
CA LEU A 340 -11.02 -7.74 28.16
C LEU A 340 -11.80 -8.95 28.69
N VAL A 341 -11.15 -10.11 28.72
CA VAL A 341 -11.65 -11.36 29.34
C VAL A 341 -10.55 -11.99 30.18
N THR A 342 -10.83 -12.20 31.47
CA THR A 342 -9.97 -12.86 32.47
C THR A 342 -10.77 -13.97 33.12
N PRO A 343 -10.89 -15.18 32.52
CA PRO A 343 -11.77 -16.23 33.02
C PRO A 343 -11.12 -16.97 34.19
N ASP A 344 -10.73 -16.27 35.26
CA ASP A 344 -10.03 -16.82 36.44
C ASP A 344 -10.96 -17.20 37.60
N GLY A 345 -12.25 -16.86 37.51
CA GLY A 345 -13.28 -17.17 38.48
C GLY A 345 -13.35 -16.20 39.66
N ASP A 346 -12.74 -15.02 39.55
CA ASP A 346 -12.80 -13.98 40.59
C ASP A 346 -14.09 -13.14 40.56
N GLY A 347 -14.95 -13.38 39.57
CA GLY A 347 -16.22 -12.67 39.35
C GLY A 347 -16.09 -11.42 38.48
N LYS A 348 -14.91 -11.10 37.93
CA LYS A 348 -14.65 -9.89 37.12
C LYS A 348 -14.13 -10.28 35.74
N ASN A 349 -14.78 -9.77 34.70
CA ASN A 349 -14.42 -10.04 33.29
C ASN A 349 -14.26 -11.54 32.97
N ASP A 350 -14.95 -12.42 33.72
CA ASP A 350 -14.86 -13.88 33.56
C ASP A 350 -15.40 -14.39 32.20
N TYR A 351 -16.07 -13.50 31.47
CA TYR A 351 -16.61 -13.72 30.14
C TYR A 351 -16.50 -12.44 29.31
N PHE A 352 -16.75 -12.55 28.01
CA PHE A 352 -16.78 -11.40 27.11
C PHE A 352 -18.06 -10.57 27.34
N ILE A 353 -17.92 -9.42 27.98
CA ILE A 353 -19.04 -8.57 28.40
C ILE A 353 -19.46 -7.66 27.25
N ILE A 354 -20.76 -7.68 26.95
CA ILE A 354 -21.41 -6.75 26.01
C ILE A 354 -22.66 -6.19 26.69
N ASP A 355 -22.58 -4.98 27.23
CA ASP A 355 -23.75 -4.35 27.86
C ASP A 355 -24.85 -4.11 26.83
N ASN A 356 -26.10 -4.18 27.29
CA ASN A 356 -27.30 -3.97 26.49
C ASN A 356 -27.51 -4.96 25.33
N ILE A 357 -26.67 -6.00 25.16
CA ILE A 357 -26.86 -6.99 24.09
C ILE A 357 -28.17 -7.76 24.22
N ASN A 358 -28.68 -7.91 25.45
CA ASN A 358 -29.98 -8.48 25.77
C ASN A 358 -31.16 -7.71 25.16
N LYS A 359 -30.98 -6.42 24.83
CA LYS A 359 -31.98 -5.63 24.08
C LYS A 359 -32.07 -6.03 22.61
N TYR A 360 -31.11 -6.81 22.11
CA TYR A 360 -30.98 -7.24 20.73
C TYR A 360 -30.96 -8.77 20.62
N PRO A 361 -32.12 -9.45 20.80
CA PRO A 361 -32.17 -10.92 20.85
C PRO A 361 -31.75 -11.58 19.53
N ASN A 362 -31.88 -10.88 18.40
CA ASN A 362 -31.34 -11.30 17.12
C ASN A 362 -29.93 -10.76 16.94
N ASN A 363 -28.99 -11.37 17.67
CA ASN A 363 -27.56 -11.05 17.58
C ASN A 363 -26.72 -12.30 17.27
N THR A 364 -25.48 -12.08 16.84
CA THR A 364 -24.46 -13.11 16.60
C THR A 364 -23.12 -12.56 17.08
N VAL A 365 -22.38 -13.37 17.83
CA VAL A 365 -21.02 -13.06 18.30
C VAL A 365 -20.07 -14.11 17.75
N GLU A 366 -19.05 -13.65 17.05
CA GLU A 366 -17.96 -14.47 16.51
C GLU A 366 -16.63 -13.99 17.09
N ILE A 367 -15.74 -14.91 17.43
CA ILE A 367 -14.39 -14.58 17.91
C ILE A 367 -13.36 -15.36 17.11
N PHE A 368 -12.29 -14.69 16.73
CA PHE A 368 -11.19 -15.18 15.91
C PHE A 368 -9.88 -15.03 16.66
N ASN A 369 -8.97 -15.98 16.49
CA ASN A 369 -7.61 -15.81 16.99
C ASN A 369 -6.79 -14.85 16.10
N ARG A 370 -5.56 -14.55 16.49
CA ARG A 370 -4.64 -13.67 15.74
C ARG A 370 -4.35 -14.10 14.30
N TRP A 371 -4.65 -15.34 13.93
CA TRP A 371 -4.46 -15.87 12.57
C TRP A 371 -5.78 -15.88 11.76
N GLY A 372 -6.85 -15.27 12.26
CA GLY A 372 -8.15 -15.21 11.59
C GLY A 372 -8.95 -16.53 11.64
N VAL A 373 -8.50 -17.52 12.41
CA VAL A 373 -9.26 -18.76 12.61
C VAL A 373 -10.37 -18.50 13.62
N LYS A 374 -11.61 -18.81 13.26
CA LYS A 374 -12.78 -18.67 14.15
C LYS A 374 -12.68 -19.68 15.29
N VAL A 375 -12.64 -19.17 16.52
CA VAL A 375 -12.54 -19.97 17.75
C VAL A 375 -13.86 -20.06 18.49
N TYR A 376 -14.79 -19.12 18.30
CA TYR A 376 -16.12 -19.10 18.93
C TYR A 376 -17.16 -18.48 17.98
N GLU A 377 -18.39 -18.99 18.02
CA GLU A 377 -19.53 -18.45 17.30
C GLU A 377 -20.83 -18.82 18.03
N THR A 378 -21.67 -17.84 18.32
CA THR A 378 -23.02 -18.11 18.84
C THR A 378 -24.03 -17.10 18.31
N LYS A 379 -25.30 -17.47 18.40
CA LYS A 379 -26.46 -16.59 18.16
C LYS A 379 -27.19 -16.32 19.47
N GLY A 380 -27.75 -15.13 19.62
CA GLY A 380 -28.49 -14.73 20.82
C GLY A 380 -27.59 -14.67 22.05
N TYR A 381 -26.41 -14.06 21.92
CA TYR A 381 -25.41 -13.87 22.97
C TYR A 381 -25.99 -13.11 24.16
N ASP A 382 -25.67 -13.58 25.37
CA ASP A 382 -26.13 -13.06 26.66
C ASP A 382 -27.59 -12.56 26.66
N PRO A 383 -28.58 -13.46 26.49
CA PRO A 383 -29.98 -13.06 26.36
C PRO A 383 -30.54 -12.38 27.61
N ASN A 384 -29.91 -12.58 28.78
CA ASN A 384 -30.31 -11.98 30.05
C ASN A 384 -29.53 -10.69 30.35
N GLY A 385 -28.33 -10.52 29.78
CA GLY A 385 -27.46 -9.36 30.02
C GLY A 385 -26.75 -9.40 31.37
N ASP A 386 -26.70 -10.57 32.01
CA ASP A 386 -26.08 -10.81 33.32
C ASP A 386 -24.93 -11.82 33.24
N GLY A 387 -24.56 -12.25 32.03
CA GLY A 387 -23.54 -13.27 31.80
C GLY A 387 -23.94 -14.68 32.22
N SER A 388 -25.18 -14.92 32.67
CA SER A 388 -25.60 -16.22 33.23
C SER A 388 -25.63 -17.34 32.19
N SER A 389 -25.81 -17.03 30.92
CA SER A 389 -25.97 -18.04 29.85
C SER A 389 -25.48 -17.52 28.50
N ASN A 390 -25.02 -18.44 27.64
CA ASN A 390 -24.59 -18.17 26.26
C ASN A 390 -23.59 -17.00 26.13
N VAL A 391 -22.48 -17.11 26.86
CA VAL A 391 -21.37 -16.14 26.79
C VAL A 391 -20.02 -16.85 26.63
N PHE A 392 -19.09 -16.16 25.98
CA PHE A 392 -17.74 -16.65 25.75
C PHE A 392 -16.88 -16.51 27.01
N ARG A 393 -16.29 -17.62 27.47
CA ARG A 393 -15.47 -17.71 28.69
C ARG A 393 -14.00 -18.09 28.40
N GLY A 394 -13.51 -17.77 27.20
CA GLY A 394 -12.15 -18.16 26.81
C GLY A 394 -12.02 -19.62 26.33
N TYR A 395 -13.10 -20.33 26.05
CA TYR A 395 -13.07 -21.69 25.50
C TYR A 395 -13.43 -21.70 24.02
N SER A 396 -12.76 -22.54 23.23
CA SER A 396 -13.06 -22.64 21.81
C SER A 396 -14.19 -23.64 21.53
N GLU A 397 -15.12 -23.23 20.66
CA GLU A 397 -16.22 -24.06 20.14
C GLU A 397 -16.04 -24.41 18.65
N GLY A 398 -14.89 -24.07 18.07
CA GLY A 398 -14.57 -24.30 16.66
C GLY A 398 -14.49 -25.78 16.26
N ARG A 399 -14.68 -26.07 14.96
CA ARG A 399 -14.60 -27.44 14.39
C ARG A 399 -13.20 -28.06 14.42
N VAL A 400 -12.15 -27.27 14.65
CA VAL A 400 -10.72 -27.70 14.61
C VAL A 400 -10.12 -27.85 16.02
N THR A 401 -10.94 -27.75 17.07
CA THR A 401 -10.46 -27.74 18.45
C THR A 401 -10.02 -29.15 18.89
N ILE A 402 -8.72 -29.30 19.19
CA ILE A 402 -8.10 -30.55 19.65
C ILE A 402 -8.64 -30.96 21.04
N ASP A 403 -9.03 -30.00 21.87
CA ASP A 403 -9.63 -30.25 23.18
C ASP A 403 -10.60 -29.11 23.57
N LYS A 404 -11.90 -29.43 23.65
CA LYS A 404 -12.96 -28.47 24.00
C LYS A 404 -12.96 -28.08 25.49
N SER A 405 -12.17 -28.76 26.32
CA SER A 405 -12.11 -28.52 27.77
C SER A 405 -10.97 -27.56 28.18
N LYS A 406 -10.11 -27.16 27.25
CA LYS A 406 -8.94 -26.30 27.52
C LYS A 406 -9.23 -24.84 27.15
N LYS A 407 -8.88 -23.91 28.05
CA LYS A 407 -8.89 -22.47 27.76
C LYS A 407 -7.97 -22.15 26.59
N LEU A 408 -8.39 -21.19 25.79
CA LEU A 408 -7.60 -20.60 24.71
C LEU A 408 -6.36 -19.90 25.30
N PRO A 409 -5.19 -19.93 24.64
CA PRO A 409 -4.00 -19.26 25.14
C PRO A 409 -4.21 -17.76 25.33
N SER A 410 -3.55 -17.17 26.34
CA SER A 410 -3.52 -15.73 26.54
C SER A 410 -2.99 -15.01 25.30
N GLY A 411 -3.60 -13.88 24.95
CA GLY A 411 -3.21 -13.05 23.82
C GLY A 411 -4.37 -12.28 23.21
N THR A 412 -4.09 -11.66 22.07
CA THR A 412 -5.06 -10.86 21.32
C THR A 412 -5.89 -11.75 20.38
N TYR A 413 -7.20 -11.64 20.52
CA TYR A 413 -8.24 -12.17 19.66
C TYR A 413 -8.98 -11.01 18.99
N TYR A 414 -9.89 -11.32 18.08
CA TYR A 414 -10.75 -10.33 17.43
C TYR A 414 -12.19 -10.79 17.52
N TYR A 415 -13.11 -9.89 17.82
CA TYR A 415 -14.53 -10.19 17.86
C TYR A 415 -15.27 -9.53 16.70
N VAL A 416 -16.39 -10.14 16.31
CA VAL A 416 -17.40 -9.56 15.45
C VAL A 416 -18.75 -9.76 16.12
N VAL A 417 -19.41 -8.66 16.47
CA VAL A 417 -20.77 -8.64 17.03
C VAL A 417 -21.71 -8.08 15.98
N THR A 418 -22.71 -8.86 15.58
CA THR A 418 -23.74 -8.43 14.64
C THR A 418 -25.09 -8.48 15.33
N TYR A 419 -25.91 -7.43 15.26
CA TYR A 419 -27.21 -7.37 15.93
C TYR A 419 -28.27 -6.62 15.13
N GLU A 420 -29.51 -7.05 15.24
CA GLU A 420 -30.65 -6.42 14.57
C GLU A 420 -31.12 -5.20 15.38
N TYR A 421 -31.01 -4.01 14.79
CA TYR A 421 -31.54 -2.78 15.34
C TYR A 421 -32.87 -2.40 14.66
N LYS A 422 -33.88 -2.03 15.47
CA LYS A 422 -35.21 -1.63 15.00
C LYS A 422 -35.53 -0.22 15.47
N ASP A 423 -35.92 0.63 14.53
CA ASP A 423 -36.47 1.96 14.79
C ASP A 423 -37.79 2.19 14.05
N GLN A 424 -38.27 3.44 14.08
CA GLN A 424 -39.50 3.85 13.40
C GLN A 424 -39.42 3.70 11.87
N ASN A 425 -38.23 3.58 11.28
CA ASN A 425 -38.00 3.46 9.85
C ASN A 425 -37.78 2.02 9.37
N GLY A 426 -37.70 1.04 10.29
CA GLY A 426 -37.59 -0.37 9.97
C GLY A 426 -36.52 -1.11 10.76
N SER A 427 -36.05 -2.23 10.21
CA SER A 427 -35.02 -3.08 10.82
C SER A 427 -33.74 -3.07 9.98
N ARG A 428 -32.57 -2.97 10.62
CA ARG A 428 -31.25 -3.07 9.99
C ARG A 428 -30.28 -3.88 10.85
N MET A 429 -29.37 -4.61 10.21
CA MET A 429 -28.27 -5.27 10.93
C MET A 429 -27.13 -4.28 11.17
N ILE A 430 -26.72 -4.13 12.42
CA ILE A 430 -25.52 -3.39 12.82
C ILE A 430 -24.41 -4.40 13.08
N LYS A 431 -23.18 -4.05 12.69
CA LYS A 431 -21.99 -4.86 12.89
C LYS A 431 -20.91 -4.04 13.60
N LYS A 432 -20.36 -4.57 14.68
CA LYS A 432 -19.23 -4.02 15.43
C LYS A 432 -18.10 -5.05 15.49
N ALA A 433 -16.85 -4.60 15.41
CA ALA A 433 -15.70 -5.48 15.53
C ALA A 433 -14.52 -4.70 16.11
N ALA A 434 -13.75 -5.36 16.97
CA ALA A 434 -12.49 -4.84 17.53
C ALA A 434 -11.64 -6.01 18.05
N ASN A 435 -10.52 -5.68 18.70
CA ASN A 435 -9.72 -6.66 19.42
C ASN A 435 -10.38 -7.10 20.73
N LEU A 436 -10.07 -8.32 21.17
CA LEU A 436 -10.41 -8.89 22.46
C LEU A 436 -9.12 -9.36 23.13
N HIS A 437 -8.76 -8.79 24.27
CA HIS A 437 -7.67 -9.28 25.10
C HIS A 437 -8.17 -10.44 25.97
N LEU A 438 -7.56 -11.62 25.82
CA LEU A 438 -7.83 -12.77 26.68
C LEU A 438 -6.61 -13.06 27.55
N GLU A 439 -6.79 -13.10 28.86
CA GLU A 439 -5.76 -13.49 29.82
C GLU A 439 -6.20 -14.77 30.53
N SER A 440 -5.63 -15.91 30.10
CA SER A 440 -5.89 -17.23 30.68
C SER A 440 -4.74 -17.59 31.62
N ASN A 441 -4.91 -17.28 32.91
CA ASN A 441 -4.03 -17.77 33.98
C ASN A 441 -4.41 -19.19 34.42
#